data_AF-A0A1H3J3K3-F1
#
_entry.id   AF-A0A1H3J3K3-F1
#
_cell.length_a   1.000
_cell.length_b   1.000
_cell.length_c   1.000
_cell.angle_alpha   90.00
_cell.angle_beta   90.00
_cell.angle_gamma   90.00
#
_symmetry.space_group_name_H-M   'P 1'
#
loop_
_entity.id
_entity.type
_entity.pdbx_description
1 polymer ?
#
loop_
_entity_poly.entity_id
_entity_poly.type
_entity_poly.pdbx_seq_one_letter_code
_entity_poly.pdbx_strand_id
1 'polypeptide(L)'
;MKLLAETGAFAEKLRTGMQQFRREEAYLRNQYATAESVAPESMPASMLERPTRRFLIDHFLRALDWNPDNPGQVIEEARAYSANNDRLYFDYLGVSPTDRAPVLIVEAKGFDIPKPRRARGSELDAKNMATLICEALFALKDKSQRGSGIIAEWAEYLKDLHSYVSALNEFGRRTLRRVVITAGNWVIVFEEPIACFVTPGQPITERVHCFPNGDEILLRHVELFEMLHRSRLVDTLPLALDVPEALEFLPPDKIGDCYRAVMVATSATTGAERKKYPTRSVYPAMLVKSSNRWFAILDLDRWAEEPKGSERIEDFLTTLEQAGNDLEKRLRARLGLPLIPRSLDQFPGFPQAQVRQHSSAEIPPLPGSTAARIVIGGRRTFVIHSGEPGAPSEYVVVTGTSWFYKSDRATTPSMCNFHYWKAARNAGVAKGDLQSTCLIASFTEDGQDRHCSHGDLRSIRAQRCHVLPLETHMCCHSCSFIRICWDSDRDLLPCPIA
;
A
#
# COMPACT_ATOMS: atom_id res chain seq x y z
N MET A 1 13.27 16.57 16.14
CA MET A 1 12.65 17.79 15.58
C MET A 1 11.42 17.49 14.72
N LYS A 2 11.46 16.52 13.79
CA LYS A 2 10.32 16.12 12.93
C LYS A 2 9.07 15.66 13.72
N LEU A 3 9.22 14.72 14.65
CA LEU A 3 8.11 14.24 15.50
C LEU A 3 7.44 15.35 16.34
N LEU A 4 8.23 16.30 16.86
CA LEU A 4 7.71 17.45 17.63
C LEU A 4 6.88 18.38 16.75
N ALA A 5 7.30 18.61 15.50
CA ALA A 5 6.55 19.39 14.53
C ALA A 5 5.26 18.68 14.10
N GLU A 6 5.32 17.37 13.86
CA GLU A 6 4.16 16.55 13.47
C GLU A 6 3.11 16.50 14.58
N THR A 7 3.53 16.23 15.82
CA THR A 7 2.64 16.20 16.99
C THR A 7 2.05 17.58 17.30
N GLY A 8 2.81 18.66 17.13
CA GLY A 8 2.31 20.03 17.23
C GLY A 8 1.26 20.37 16.17
N ALA A 9 1.50 19.98 14.91
CA ALA A 9 0.54 20.16 13.83
C ALA A 9 -0.75 19.34 14.06
N PHE A 10 -0.63 18.12 14.60
CA PHE A 10 -1.76 17.32 15.01
C PHE A 10 -2.58 18.01 16.12
N ALA A 11 -1.92 18.51 17.17
CA ALA A 11 -2.58 19.20 18.27
C ALA A 11 -3.41 20.40 17.80
N GLU A 12 -2.86 21.17 16.86
CA GLU A 12 -3.55 22.34 16.31
C GLU A 12 -4.76 21.94 15.47
N LYS A 13 -4.60 20.97 14.55
CA LYS A 13 -5.72 20.43 13.76
C LYS A 13 -6.83 19.89 14.66
N LEU A 14 -6.47 19.16 15.71
CA LEU A 14 -7.41 18.61 16.68
C LEU A 14 -8.20 19.71 17.40
N ARG A 15 -7.50 20.72 17.92
CA ARG A 15 -8.12 21.88 18.59
C ARG A 15 -9.08 22.62 17.67
N THR A 16 -8.66 22.90 16.43
CA THR A 16 -9.52 23.56 15.44
C THR A 16 -10.77 22.74 15.16
N GLY A 17 -10.63 21.43 14.95
CA GLY A 17 -11.76 20.53 14.69
C GLY A 17 -12.77 20.49 15.84
N MET A 18 -12.28 20.36 17.08
CA MET A 18 -13.14 20.39 18.27
C MET A 18 -13.87 21.72 18.41
N GLN A 19 -13.19 22.86 18.20
CA GLN A 19 -13.82 24.18 18.26
C GLN A 19 -14.86 24.38 17.16
N GLN A 20 -14.58 23.92 15.94
CA GLN A 20 -15.53 23.98 14.83
C GLN A 20 -16.77 23.15 15.13
N PHE A 21 -16.60 21.91 15.58
CA PHE A 21 -17.72 21.04 15.96
C PHE A 21 -18.59 21.68 17.05
N ARG A 22 -17.99 22.30 18.08
CA ARG A 22 -18.77 22.98 19.14
C ARG A 22 -19.67 24.09 18.61
N ARG A 23 -19.22 24.81 17.58
CA ARG A 23 -20.05 25.85 16.92
C ARG A 23 -21.20 25.22 16.15
N GLU A 24 -20.93 24.15 15.40
CA GLU A 24 -21.96 23.41 14.65
C GLU A 24 -22.97 22.76 15.59
N GLU A 25 -22.51 22.14 16.67
CA GLU A 25 -23.35 21.54 17.72
C GLU A 25 -24.31 22.59 18.32
N ALA A 26 -23.77 23.73 18.74
CA ALA A 26 -24.58 24.82 19.30
C ALA A 26 -25.60 25.36 18.29
N TYR A 27 -25.20 25.50 17.02
CA TYR A 27 -26.10 25.92 15.95
C TYR A 27 -27.25 24.93 15.76
N LEU A 28 -26.95 23.63 15.64
CA LEU A 28 -27.96 22.57 15.46
C LEU A 28 -28.92 22.51 16.65
N ARG A 29 -28.41 22.57 17.88
CA ARG A 29 -29.25 22.58 19.10
C ARG A 29 -30.18 23.79 19.13
N ASN A 30 -29.69 24.98 18.77
CA ASN A 30 -30.52 26.18 18.71
C ASN A 30 -31.60 26.11 17.61
N GLN A 31 -31.26 25.53 16.45
CA GLN A 31 -32.25 25.31 15.39
C GLN A 31 -33.37 24.37 15.85
N TYR A 32 -33.02 23.26 16.50
CA TYR A 32 -33.99 22.31 17.03
C TYR A 32 -34.85 22.93 18.14
N ALA A 33 -34.24 23.62 19.09
CA ALA A 33 -34.93 24.34 20.15
C ALA A 33 -35.98 25.32 19.59
N THR A 34 -35.62 26.06 18.53
CA THR A 34 -36.52 27.00 17.87
C THR A 34 -37.67 26.29 17.15
N ALA A 35 -37.38 25.18 16.46
CA ALA A 35 -38.39 24.42 15.71
C ALA A 35 -39.40 23.72 16.62
N GLU A 36 -38.93 23.14 17.72
CA GLU A 36 -39.75 22.34 18.64
C GLU A 36 -40.25 23.14 19.86
N SER A 37 -39.84 24.41 20.00
CA SER A 37 -40.14 25.26 21.16
C SER A 37 -39.73 24.63 22.50
N VAL A 38 -38.56 23.98 22.52
CA VAL A 38 -37.97 23.33 23.70
C VAL A 38 -36.58 23.89 24.01
N ALA A 39 -35.99 23.49 25.14
CA ALA A 39 -34.61 23.86 25.46
C ALA A 39 -33.60 23.18 24.51
N PRO A 40 -32.48 23.84 24.12
CA PRO A 40 -31.45 23.26 23.25
C PRO A 40 -30.89 21.91 23.71
N GLU A 41 -30.83 21.68 25.02
CA GLU A 41 -30.36 20.44 25.66
C GLU A 41 -31.35 19.28 25.47
N SER A 42 -32.59 19.56 25.08
CA SER A 42 -33.63 18.54 24.85
C SER A 42 -33.49 17.83 23.50
N MET A 43 -32.53 18.24 22.65
CA MET A 43 -32.25 17.56 21.39
C MET A 43 -31.93 16.07 21.63
N PRO A 44 -32.60 15.12 20.95
CA PRO A 44 -32.29 13.70 21.07
C PRO A 44 -30.85 13.41 20.65
N ALA A 45 -30.12 12.60 21.45
CA ALA A 45 -28.72 12.25 21.18
C ALA A 45 -28.51 11.61 19.79
N SER A 46 -29.52 10.90 19.27
CA SER A 46 -29.49 10.30 17.93
C SER A 46 -29.38 11.34 16.81
N MET A 47 -29.85 12.58 17.01
CA MET A 47 -29.70 13.66 16.02
C MET A 47 -28.25 14.14 15.90
N LEU A 48 -27.42 13.93 16.92
CA LEU A 48 -26.02 14.34 16.91
C LEU A 48 -25.08 13.27 16.36
N GLU A 49 -25.51 12.02 16.19
CA GLU A 49 -24.65 10.94 15.72
C GLU A 49 -23.96 11.27 14.38
N ARG A 50 -24.76 11.60 13.36
CA ARG A 50 -24.24 11.94 12.02
C ARG A 50 -23.38 13.23 12.02
N PRO A 51 -23.80 14.35 12.65
CA PRO A 51 -22.94 15.51 12.82
C PRO A 51 -21.62 15.21 13.54
N THR A 52 -21.64 14.40 14.60
CA THR A 52 -20.44 14.00 15.35
C THR A 52 -19.47 13.26 14.44
N ARG A 53 -19.97 12.30 13.66
CA ARG A 53 -19.16 11.58 12.65
C ARG A 53 -18.53 12.55 11.65
N ARG A 54 -19.35 13.35 10.96
CA ARG A 54 -18.89 14.16 9.83
C ARG A 54 -18.00 15.34 10.21
N PHE A 55 -18.30 16.02 11.30
CA PHE A 55 -17.64 17.28 11.65
C PHE A 55 -16.59 17.14 12.75
N LEU A 56 -16.64 16.07 13.55
CA LEU A 56 -15.66 15.84 14.62
C LEU A 56 -14.77 14.63 14.34
N ILE A 57 -15.35 13.45 14.12
CA ILE A 57 -14.59 12.20 13.98
C ILE A 57 -13.83 12.17 12.64
N ASP A 58 -14.45 12.53 11.52
CA ASP A 58 -13.74 12.61 10.24
C ASP A 58 -12.56 13.60 10.31
N HIS A 59 -12.72 14.71 11.03
CA HIS A 59 -11.66 15.69 11.22
C HIS A 59 -10.52 15.14 12.08
N PHE A 60 -10.86 14.43 13.16
CA PHE A 60 -9.90 13.71 14.00
C PHE A 60 -9.11 12.66 13.19
N LEU A 61 -9.78 11.88 12.35
CA LEU A 61 -9.15 10.89 11.48
C LEU A 61 -8.22 11.57 10.46
N ARG A 62 -8.67 12.62 9.77
CA ARG A 62 -7.83 13.38 8.83
C ARG A 62 -6.61 14.00 9.52
N ALA A 63 -6.73 14.43 10.77
CA ALA A 63 -5.60 14.94 11.55
C ALA A 63 -4.55 13.85 11.84
N LEU A 64 -4.96 12.58 11.90
CA LEU A 64 -4.10 11.39 12.07
C LEU A 64 -3.65 10.77 10.74
N ASP A 65 -3.85 11.46 9.61
CA ASP A 65 -3.59 11.00 8.24
C ASP A 65 -4.45 9.79 7.79
N TRP A 66 -5.61 9.60 8.43
CA TRP A 66 -6.63 8.67 7.97
C TRP A 66 -7.74 9.45 7.26
N ASN A 67 -7.80 9.45 5.93
CA ASN A 67 -8.80 10.22 5.20
C ASN A 67 -10.07 9.39 4.87
N PRO A 68 -11.24 9.67 5.49
CA PRO A 68 -12.51 9.02 5.17
C PRO A 68 -12.93 9.17 3.71
N ASP A 69 -12.57 10.29 3.07
CA ASP A 69 -12.90 10.54 1.66
C ASP A 69 -12.01 9.73 0.69
N ASN A 70 -11.02 8.99 1.20
CA ASN A 70 -10.17 8.10 0.41
C ASN A 70 -10.48 6.63 0.76
N PRO A 71 -11.23 5.91 -0.10
CA PRO A 71 -11.58 4.52 0.15
C PRO A 71 -10.34 3.62 0.23
N GLY A 72 -9.21 4.06 -0.33
CA GLY A 72 -7.86 3.46 -0.26
C GLY A 72 -7.24 3.45 1.15
N GLN A 73 -7.72 4.32 2.04
CA GLN A 73 -7.22 4.49 3.40
C GLN A 73 -8.26 4.11 4.45
N VAL A 74 -9.51 4.55 4.26
CA VAL A 74 -10.60 4.32 5.21
C VAL A 74 -11.85 3.91 4.42
N ILE A 75 -12.51 2.84 4.86
CA ILE A 75 -13.79 2.40 4.33
C ILE A 75 -14.85 2.70 5.38
N GLU A 76 -15.79 3.59 5.06
CA GLU A 76 -16.95 3.87 5.91
C GLU A 76 -18.00 2.77 5.79
N GLU A 77 -18.69 2.46 6.90
CA GLU A 77 -19.74 1.44 6.96
C GLU A 77 -19.31 0.08 6.36
N ALA A 78 -18.06 -0.30 6.63
CA ALA A 78 -17.46 -1.49 6.06
C ALA A 78 -18.23 -2.74 6.51
N ARG A 79 -18.64 -3.56 5.53
CA ARG A 79 -19.47 -4.73 5.77
C ARG A 79 -18.62 -5.94 6.15
N ALA A 80 -19.03 -6.62 7.21
CA ALA A 80 -18.51 -7.92 7.60
C ALA A 80 -19.66 -8.90 7.92
N TYR A 81 -19.31 -10.16 8.10
CA TYR A 81 -20.25 -11.19 8.53
C TYR A 81 -19.77 -11.81 9.83
N SER A 82 -20.67 -11.96 10.79
CA SER A 82 -20.39 -12.69 12.04
C SER A 82 -20.16 -14.18 11.74
N ALA A 83 -19.66 -14.93 12.73
CA ALA A 83 -19.57 -16.39 12.64
C ALA A 83 -20.93 -17.08 12.39
N ASN A 84 -22.03 -16.40 12.74
CA ASN A 84 -23.40 -16.85 12.53
C ASN A 84 -24.04 -16.27 11.26
N ASN A 85 -23.24 -15.61 10.39
CA ASN A 85 -23.65 -15.00 9.14
C ASN A 85 -24.55 -13.74 9.27
N ASP A 86 -24.56 -13.10 10.44
CA ASP A 86 -25.21 -11.80 10.62
C ASP A 86 -24.36 -10.69 10.01
N ARG A 87 -25.02 -9.67 9.44
CA ARG A 87 -24.31 -8.51 8.88
C ARG A 87 -23.79 -7.62 10.01
N LEU A 88 -22.50 -7.34 9.97
CA LEU A 88 -21.81 -6.39 10.84
C LEU A 88 -21.39 -5.19 9.99
N TYR A 89 -21.43 -3.99 10.58
CA TYR A 89 -21.02 -2.74 9.95
C TYR A 89 -20.02 -2.07 10.86
N PHE A 90 -18.79 -1.84 10.38
CA PHE A 90 -17.81 -1.01 11.07
C PHE A 90 -18.02 0.43 10.64
N ASP A 91 -18.09 1.37 11.58
CA ASP A 91 -18.25 2.78 11.21
C ASP A 91 -17.11 3.28 10.33
N TYR A 92 -15.87 2.99 10.74
CA TYR A 92 -14.68 3.26 9.95
C TYR A 92 -13.70 2.08 10.03
N LEU A 93 -13.28 1.60 8.87
CA LEU A 93 -12.23 0.61 8.73
C LEU A 93 -11.00 1.23 8.04
N GLY A 94 -9.96 1.52 8.81
CA GLY A 94 -8.65 1.91 8.30
C GLY A 94 -7.91 0.72 7.73
N VAL A 95 -7.44 0.84 6.50
CA VAL A 95 -6.83 -0.26 5.74
C VAL A 95 -5.42 0.06 5.27
N SER A 96 -4.62 -1.00 5.15
CA SER A 96 -3.31 -0.94 4.51
C SER A 96 -3.47 -0.66 3.01
N PRO A 97 -2.66 0.25 2.42
CA PRO A 97 -2.69 0.53 0.98
C PRO A 97 -2.22 -0.69 0.17
N THR A 98 -1.56 -1.66 0.83
CA THR A 98 -0.92 -2.79 0.17
C THR A 98 -1.90 -3.85 -0.29
N ASP A 99 -2.68 -4.30 0.67
CA ASP A 99 -3.46 -5.53 0.62
C ASP A 99 -4.89 -5.28 1.08
N ARG A 100 -5.25 -4.00 1.30
CA ARG A 100 -6.53 -3.56 1.85
C ARG A 100 -6.81 -4.23 3.20
N ALA A 101 -5.78 -4.74 3.88
CA ALA A 101 -5.93 -5.44 5.14
C ALA A 101 -6.41 -4.48 6.22
N PRO A 102 -7.29 -4.91 7.15
CA PRO A 102 -7.74 -4.08 8.25
C PRO A 102 -6.57 -3.78 9.20
N VAL A 103 -6.35 -2.50 9.49
CA VAL A 103 -5.27 -2.04 10.38
C VAL A 103 -5.84 -1.30 11.59
N LEU A 104 -6.90 -0.52 11.38
CA LEU A 104 -7.55 0.28 12.41
C LEU A 104 -9.07 0.09 12.29
N ILE A 105 -9.75 -0.19 13.40
CA ILE A 105 -11.22 -0.09 13.48
C ILE A 105 -11.54 1.11 14.36
N VAL A 106 -12.43 1.99 13.90
CA VAL A 106 -12.97 3.08 14.72
C VAL A 106 -14.48 2.96 14.76
N GLU A 107 -15.00 2.75 15.97
CA GLU A 107 -16.41 2.77 16.31
C GLU A 107 -16.80 4.16 16.78
N ALA A 108 -17.77 4.78 16.11
CA ALA A 108 -18.19 6.15 16.34
C ALA A 108 -19.51 6.18 17.11
N LYS A 109 -19.58 7.05 18.10
CA LYS A 109 -20.81 7.30 18.88
C LYS A 109 -21.21 8.78 18.78
N GLY A 110 -22.47 9.07 19.05
CA GLY A 110 -22.96 10.45 19.12
C GLY A 110 -22.30 11.20 20.28
N PHE A 111 -22.11 12.51 20.11
CA PHE A 111 -21.37 13.35 21.06
C PHE A 111 -21.85 13.27 22.52
N ASP A 112 -23.16 13.12 22.73
CA ASP A 112 -23.78 13.04 24.05
C ASP A 112 -23.73 11.64 24.69
N ILE A 113 -23.17 10.65 23.99
CA ILE A 113 -23.07 9.30 24.54
C ILE A 113 -22.13 9.32 25.75
N PRO A 114 -22.60 8.84 26.92
CA PRO A 114 -21.83 8.92 28.15
C PRO A 114 -20.59 8.03 28.08
N LYS A 115 -19.50 8.48 28.70
CA LYS A 115 -18.29 7.68 28.92
C LYS A 115 -18.56 6.47 29.84
N PRO A 116 -17.71 5.43 29.79
CA PRO A 116 -17.87 4.24 30.62
C PRO A 116 -17.85 4.58 32.11
N ARG A 117 -18.80 4.01 32.86
CA ARG A 117 -18.92 4.18 34.31
C ARG A 117 -19.65 2.99 34.93
N ARG A 118 -19.57 2.87 36.27
CA ARG A 118 -20.36 1.90 37.02
C ARG A 118 -21.83 2.33 37.11
N ALA A 119 -22.76 1.38 37.14
CA ALA A 119 -24.18 1.65 37.36
C ALA A 119 -24.38 2.29 38.75
N ARG A 120 -24.58 3.62 38.79
CA ARG A 120 -24.63 4.49 39.99
C ARG A 120 -23.27 4.90 40.61
N GLY A 121 -22.17 4.73 39.87
CA GLY A 121 -20.86 5.24 40.26
C GLY A 121 -20.63 6.70 39.85
N SER A 122 -19.64 7.36 40.47
CA SER A 122 -19.12 8.66 40.03
C SER A 122 -18.42 8.55 38.68
N GLU A 123 -18.05 9.69 38.11
CA GLU A 123 -17.13 9.71 36.98
C GLU A 123 -15.78 9.07 37.37
N LEU A 124 -15.16 8.42 36.38
CA LEU A 124 -13.88 7.74 36.53
C LEU A 124 -12.79 8.55 35.84
N ASP A 125 -11.60 8.53 36.42
CA ASP A 125 -10.38 8.93 35.71
C ASP A 125 -9.99 7.90 34.64
N ALA A 126 -8.97 8.22 33.83
CA ALA A 126 -8.51 7.36 32.76
C ALA A 126 -8.15 5.94 33.21
N LYS A 127 -7.47 5.81 34.37
CA LYS A 127 -6.98 4.51 34.86
C LYS A 127 -8.12 3.62 35.33
N ASN A 128 -9.02 4.15 36.15
CA ASN A 128 -10.16 3.41 36.67
C ASN A 128 -11.16 3.08 35.55
N MET A 129 -11.27 3.94 34.53
CA MET A 129 -12.05 3.65 33.32
C MET A 129 -11.48 2.46 32.54
N ALA A 130 -10.15 2.41 32.34
CA ALA A 130 -9.48 1.27 31.71
C ALA A 130 -9.70 -0.04 32.49
N THR A 131 -9.54 -0.01 33.81
CA THR A 131 -9.79 -1.18 34.67
C THR A 131 -11.22 -1.68 34.54
N LEU A 132 -12.22 -0.78 34.58
CA LEU A 132 -13.63 -1.16 34.43
C LEU A 132 -13.91 -1.80 33.06
N ILE A 133 -13.32 -1.27 31.98
CA ILE A 133 -13.46 -1.85 30.63
C ILE A 133 -12.84 -3.24 30.58
N CYS A 134 -11.64 -3.43 31.15
CA CYS A 134 -10.99 -4.73 31.19
C CYS A 134 -11.78 -5.76 32.01
N GLU A 135 -12.36 -5.36 33.14
CA GLU A 135 -13.29 -6.19 33.93
C GLU A 135 -14.51 -6.61 33.10
N ALA A 136 -15.11 -5.66 32.37
CA ALA A 136 -16.25 -5.91 31.49
C ALA A 136 -15.93 -6.87 30.35
N LEU A 137 -14.78 -6.68 29.68
CA LEU A 137 -14.32 -7.58 28.63
C LEU A 137 -13.98 -8.97 29.18
N PHE A 138 -13.40 -9.05 30.38
CA PHE A 138 -13.13 -10.35 30.99
C PHE A 138 -14.44 -11.09 31.30
N ALA A 139 -15.44 -10.41 31.87
CA ALA A 139 -16.76 -11.00 32.12
C ALA A 139 -17.51 -11.37 30.83
N LEU A 140 -17.28 -10.63 29.74
CA LEU A 140 -17.82 -10.99 28.42
C LEU A 140 -17.20 -12.28 27.87
N LYS A 141 -15.89 -12.47 28.06
CA LYS A 141 -15.13 -13.64 27.57
C LYS A 141 -15.32 -14.89 28.45
N ASP A 142 -15.48 -14.71 29.76
CA ASP A 142 -15.63 -15.78 30.74
C ASP A 142 -16.98 -15.69 31.45
N LYS A 143 -17.90 -16.57 31.04
CA LYS A 143 -19.27 -16.65 31.58
C LYS A 143 -19.34 -17.06 33.06
N SER A 144 -18.24 -17.53 33.65
CA SER A 144 -18.17 -17.82 35.09
C SER A 144 -18.02 -16.57 35.95
N GLN A 145 -17.59 -15.45 35.35
CA GLN A 145 -17.47 -14.17 36.04
C GLN A 145 -18.84 -13.53 36.27
N ARG A 146 -18.99 -12.84 37.40
CA ARG A 146 -20.15 -11.96 37.63
C ARG A 146 -20.03 -10.74 36.72
N GLY A 147 -21.17 -10.15 36.32
CA GLY A 147 -21.18 -8.94 35.49
C GLY A 147 -20.34 -7.81 36.08
N SER A 148 -19.63 -7.06 35.23
CA SER A 148 -18.61 -6.07 35.63
C SER A 148 -19.13 -4.78 36.28
N GLY A 149 -20.44 -4.64 36.43
CA GLY A 149 -21.08 -3.44 36.97
C GLY A 149 -20.98 -2.20 36.07
N ILE A 150 -20.45 -2.34 34.84
CA ILE A 150 -20.49 -1.30 33.81
C ILE A 150 -21.94 -1.05 33.38
N ILE A 151 -22.26 0.17 32.96
CA ILE A 151 -23.60 0.48 32.44
C ILE A 151 -23.95 -0.35 31.20
N ALA A 152 -25.23 -0.65 31.03
CA ALA A 152 -25.72 -1.62 30.06
C ALA A 152 -25.38 -1.24 28.61
N GLU A 153 -25.46 0.04 28.27
CA GLU A 153 -25.12 0.56 26.95
C GLU A 153 -23.68 0.23 26.57
N TRP A 154 -22.75 0.39 27.52
CA TRP A 154 -21.34 0.04 27.31
C TRP A 154 -21.08 -1.46 27.26
N ALA A 155 -21.85 -2.27 27.98
CA ALA A 155 -21.76 -3.71 27.86
C ALA A 155 -22.10 -4.18 26.43
N GLU A 156 -23.11 -3.56 25.80
CA GLU A 156 -23.44 -3.84 24.39
C GLU A 156 -22.37 -3.31 23.44
N TYR A 157 -21.83 -2.10 23.62
CA TYR A 157 -20.73 -1.61 22.77
C TYR A 157 -19.49 -2.50 22.82
N LEU A 158 -19.11 -3.01 24.00
CA LEU A 158 -17.98 -3.92 24.13
C LEU A 158 -18.25 -5.29 23.48
N LYS A 159 -19.51 -5.73 23.49
CA LYS A 159 -19.96 -6.96 22.81
C LYS A 159 -19.97 -6.81 21.29
N ASP A 160 -20.35 -5.64 20.77
CA ASP A 160 -20.25 -5.33 19.35
C ASP A 160 -18.79 -5.34 18.89
N LEU A 161 -17.91 -4.62 19.60
CA LEU A 161 -16.46 -4.62 19.32
C LEU A 161 -15.84 -6.03 19.40
N HIS A 162 -16.23 -6.82 20.41
CA HIS A 162 -15.81 -8.22 20.51
C HIS A 162 -16.23 -9.02 19.28
N SER A 163 -17.47 -8.84 18.82
CA SER A 163 -18.01 -9.51 17.64
C SER A 163 -17.29 -9.07 16.36
N TYR A 164 -16.98 -7.79 16.25
CA TYR A 164 -16.22 -7.20 15.14
C TYR A 164 -14.83 -7.79 15.01
N VAL A 165 -14.06 -7.78 16.10
CA VAL A 165 -12.70 -8.32 16.10
C VAL A 165 -12.69 -9.84 15.88
N SER A 166 -13.68 -10.55 16.44
CA SER A 166 -13.84 -12.00 16.27
C SER A 166 -14.22 -12.40 14.85
N ALA A 167 -14.98 -11.57 14.13
CA ALA A 167 -15.40 -11.83 12.75
C ALA A 167 -14.25 -11.72 11.72
N LEU A 168 -13.12 -11.11 12.08
CA LEU A 168 -11.97 -11.02 11.19
C LEU A 168 -11.39 -12.41 10.89
N ASN A 169 -11.03 -12.64 9.62
CA ASN A 169 -10.29 -13.83 9.20
C ASN A 169 -8.84 -13.81 9.74
N GLU A 170 -8.09 -14.90 9.57
CA GLU A 170 -6.72 -15.01 10.09
C GLU A 170 -5.82 -13.86 9.62
N PHE A 171 -5.93 -13.48 8.35
CA PHE A 171 -5.15 -12.39 7.78
C PHE A 171 -5.48 -11.03 8.40
N GLY A 172 -6.78 -10.73 8.57
CA GLY A 172 -7.26 -9.54 9.25
C GLY A 172 -6.83 -9.47 10.72
N ARG A 173 -6.87 -10.60 11.44
CA ARG A 173 -6.40 -10.65 12.83
C ARG A 173 -4.90 -10.38 12.96
N ARG A 174 -4.09 -10.81 11.99
CA ARG A 174 -2.64 -10.58 11.99
C ARG A 174 -2.26 -9.14 11.64
N THR A 175 -3.12 -8.42 10.95
CA THR A 175 -2.85 -7.07 10.41
C THR A 175 -3.49 -5.98 11.26
N LEU A 176 -4.59 -6.26 11.96
CA LEU A 176 -5.23 -5.32 12.87
C LEU A 176 -4.25 -4.87 13.97
N ARG A 177 -4.05 -3.55 14.09
CA ARG A 177 -3.14 -2.94 15.06
C ARG A 177 -3.87 -2.20 16.17
N ARG A 178 -5.02 -1.58 15.88
CA ARG A 178 -5.76 -0.77 16.86
C ARG A 178 -7.26 -0.94 16.68
N VAL A 179 -7.97 -0.90 17.80
CA VAL A 179 -9.43 -0.64 17.83
C VAL A 179 -9.63 0.61 18.65
N VAL A 180 -10.49 1.50 18.17
CA VAL A 180 -10.84 2.75 18.84
C VAL A 180 -12.35 2.82 18.95
N ILE A 181 -12.85 3.28 20.09
CA ILE A 181 -14.23 3.70 20.24
C ILE A 181 -14.23 5.14 20.76
N THR A 182 -15.07 6.00 20.18
CA THR A 182 -15.06 7.43 20.47
C THR A 182 -16.40 8.10 20.24
N ALA A 183 -16.76 9.05 21.08
CA ALA A 183 -17.81 10.05 20.84
C ALA A 183 -17.22 11.44 20.53
N GLY A 184 -15.90 11.52 20.35
CA GLY A 184 -15.13 12.74 20.11
C GLY A 184 -14.83 13.56 21.37
N ASN A 185 -15.73 13.60 22.35
CA ASN A 185 -15.44 14.17 23.67
C ASN A 185 -14.67 13.20 24.59
N TRP A 186 -14.72 11.91 24.35
CA TRP A 186 -13.86 10.90 24.97
C TRP A 186 -13.35 9.94 23.89
N VAL A 187 -12.17 9.37 24.12
CA VAL A 187 -11.53 8.40 23.23
C VAL A 187 -11.03 7.21 24.05
N ILE A 188 -11.26 5.99 23.56
CA ILE A 188 -10.67 4.77 24.12
C ILE A 188 -9.93 4.04 23.01
N VAL A 189 -8.66 3.74 23.24
CA VAL A 189 -7.78 3.02 22.31
C VAL A 189 -7.38 1.67 22.90
N PHE A 190 -7.65 0.60 22.17
CA PHE A 190 -7.18 -0.74 22.47
C PHE A 190 -5.90 -1.00 21.66
N GLU A 191 -4.75 -1.06 22.35
CA GLU A 191 -3.43 -1.18 21.72
C GLU A 191 -3.21 -2.57 21.09
N GLU A 192 -3.69 -3.62 21.75
CA GLU A 192 -3.55 -5.01 21.29
C GLU A 192 -4.94 -5.66 21.19
N PRO A 193 -5.72 -5.37 20.13
CA PRO A 193 -7.14 -5.74 20.09
C PRO A 193 -7.38 -7.25 20.09
N ILE A 194 -6.51 -8.05 19.48
CA ILE A 194 -6.65 -9.52 19.51
C ILE A 194 -6.47 -10.05 20.93
N ALA A 195 -5.45 -9.59 21.65
CA ALA A 195 -5.21 -9.97 23.04
C ALA A 195 -6.35 -9.49 23.96
N CYS A 196 -6.87 -8.30 23.70
CA CYS A 196 -7.93 -7.69 24.50
C CYS A 196 -9.28 -8.41 24.32
N PHE A 197 -9.73 -8.59 23.07
CA PHE A 197 -11.08 -9.07 22.76
C PHE A 197 -11.17 -10.58 22.51
N VAL A 198 -10.16 -11.22 21.92
CA VAL A 198 -10.28 -12.62 21.44
C VAL A 198 -9.54 -13.60 22.33
N THR A 199 -8.34 -13.26 22.78
CA THR A 199 -7.53 -14.16 23.62
C THR A 199 -8.21 -14.39 24.98
N PRO A 200 -8.33 -15.65 25.45
CA PRO A 200 -8.86 -15.97 26.77
C PRO A 200 -8.08 -15.28 27.90
N GLY A 201 -8.77 -14.98 29.00
CA GLY A 201 -8.17 -14.35 30.18
C GLY A 201 -8.42 -12.84 30.29
N GLN A 202 -7.97 -12.25 31.38
CA GLN A 202 -8.17 -10.82 31.66
C GLN A 202 -7.28 -9.96 30.73
N PRO A 203 -7.84 -8.93 30.06
CA PRO A 203 -7.04 -7.99 29.29
C PRO A 203 -6.05 -7.21 30.17
N ILE A 204 -4.90 -6.85 29.59
CA ILE A 204 -3.89 -6.02 30.24
C ILE A 204 -4.39 -4.56 30.27
N THR A 205 -4.52 -3.99 31.47
CA THR A 205 -5.12 -2.65 31.65
C THR A 205 -4.26 -1.56 31.01
N GLU A 206 -2.93 -1.71 31.07
CA GLU A 206 -1.96 -0.78 30.50
C GLU A 206 -2.02 -0.71 28.97
N ARG A 207 -2.74 -1.63 28.32
CA ARG A 207 -2.97 -1.67 26.87
C ARG A 207 -4.33 -1.08 26.46
N VAL A 208 -5.10 -0.56 27.41
CA VAL A 208 -6.39 0.11 27.17
C VAL A 208 -6.26 1.56 27.59
N HIS A 209 -6.06 2.44 26.61
CA HIS A 209 -5.77 3.85 26.83
C HIS A 209 -7.04 4.67 26.77
N CYS A 210 -7.28 5.41 27.83
CA CYS A 210 -8.53 6.11 28.10
C CYS A 210 -8.29 7.62 28.14
N PHE A 211 -9.09 8.38 27.39
CA PHE A 211 -9.10 9.84 27.35
C PHE A 211 -10.52 10.31 27.73
N PRO A 212 -10.77 10.60 29.02
CA PRO A 212 -12.14 10.75 29.54
C PRO A 212 -12.89 12.01 29.09
N ASN A 213 -12.20 13.02 28.58
CA ASN A 213 -12.77 14.30 28.16
C ASN A 213 -11.86 15.00 27.12
N GLY A 214 -12.38 16.07 26.52
CA GLY A 214 -11.68 16.84 25.50
C GLY A 214 -10.36 17.48 25.95
N ASP A 215 -10.28 17.91 27.21
CA ASP A 215 -9.06 18.52 27.76
C ASP A 215 -7.95 17.48 27.90
N GLU A 216 -8.29 16.27 28.37
CA GLU A 216 -7.36 15.13 28.43
C GLU A 216 -6.88 14.70 27.04
N ILE A 217 -7.76 14.70 26.03
CA ILE A 217 -7.37 14.42 24.63
C ILE A 217 -6.35 15.45 24.15
N LEU A 218 -6.58 16.74 24.40
CA LEU A 218 -5.67 17.80 23.98
C LEU A 218 -4.36 17.81 24.78
N LEU A 219 -4.43 17.53 26.09
CA LEU A 219 -3.25 17.47 26.96
C LEU A 219 -2.33 16.31 26.56
N ARG A 220 -2.92 15.14 26.30
CA ARG A 220 -2.21 13.89 25.98
C ARG A 220 -2.22 13.57 24.48
N HIS A 221 -2.31 14.59 23.63
CA HIS A 221 -2.38 14.45 22.17
C HIS A 221 -1.17 13.72 21.59
N VAL A 222 0.02 13.86 22.20
CA VAL A 222 1.24 13.15 21.75
C VAL A 222 1.04 11.64 21.85
N GLU A 223 0.48 11.15 22.95
CA GLU A 223 0.20 9.71 23.15
C GLU A 223 -0.81 9.21 22.10
N LEU A 224 -1.87 9.98 21.84
CA LEU A 224 -2.83 9.65 20.78
C LEU A 224 -2.17 9.58 19.41
N PHE A 225 -1.35 10.57 19.06
CA PHE A 225 -0.65 10.60 17.79
C PHE A 225 0.25 9.37 17.61
N GLU A 226 1.06 9.04 18.62
CA GLU A 226 1.95 7.88 18.57
C GLU A 226 1.19 6.56 18.41
N MET A 227 0.02 6.44 19.03
CA MET A 227 -0.79 5.23 18.96
C MET A 227 -1.58 5.09 17.66
N LEU A 228 -2.04 6.19 17.06
CA LEU A 228 -3.08 6.17 16.02
C LEU A 228 -2.64 6.74 14.66
N HIS A 229 -1.57 7.53 14.59
CA HIS A 229 -1.17 8.13 13.32
C HIS A 229 -0.92 7.07 12.26
N ARG A 230 -1.42 7.28 11.04
CA ARG A 230 -1.42 6.25 9.99
C ARG A 230 -0.03 5.69 9.71
N SER A 231 1.00 6.53 9.61
CA SER A 231 2.39 6.10 9.37
C SER A 231 3.03 5.29 10.51
N ARG A 232 2.40 5.25 11.69
CA ARG A 232 2.81 4.38 12.82
C ARG A 232 2.18 2.99 12.73
N LEU A 233 1.01 2.89 12.09
CA LEU A 233 0.22 1.66 12.03
C LEU A 233 0.35 0.93 10.70
N VAL A 234 0.64 1.68 9.64
CA VAL A 234 0.71 1.21 8.26
C VAL A 234 2.11 1.47 7.72
N ASP A 235 2.66 0.50 6.99
CA ASP A 235 3.84 0.76 6.17
C ASP A 235 3.44 1.62 4.96
N THR A 236 3.81 2.90 5.02
CA THR A 236 3.53 3.90 3.99
C THR A 236 4.72 4.17 3.08
N LEU A 237 5.85 3.50 3.27
CA LEU A 237 7.03 3.76 2.44
C LEU A 237 6.73 3.34 1.00
N PRO A 238 7.10 4.13 -0.02
CA PRO A 238 6.97 3.72 -1.42
C PRO A 238 7.91 2.56 -1.74
N LEU A 239 7.68 1.87 -2.87
CA LEU A 239 8.59 0.84 -3.36
C LEU A 239 9.95 1.42 -3.73
N ALA A 240 9.93 2.58 -4.40
CA ALA A 240 11.08 3.31 -4.88
C ALA A 240 11.45 4.40 -3.88
N LEU A 241 12.71 4.44 -3.44
CA LEU A 241 13.25 5.42 -2.50
C LEU A 241 14.47 6.09 -3.12
N ASP A 242 14.60 7.40 -2.96
CA ASP A 242 15.87 8.07 -3.26
C ASP A 242 16.91 7.75 -2.16
N VAL A 243 18.19 7.94 -2.46
CA VAL A 243 19.28 7.61 -1.53
C VAL A 243 19.10 8.21 -0.13
N PRO A 244 18.76 9.50 0.05
CA PRO A 244 18.55 10.07 1.38
C PRO A 244 17.41 9.40 2.16
N GLU A 245 16.30 9.08 1.49
CA GLU A 245 15.14 8.41 2.10
C GLU A 245 15.51 6.99 2.52
N ALA A 246 16.22 6.26 1.68
CA ALA A 246 16.70 4.92 2.01
C ALA A 246 17.61 4.94 3.26
N LEU A 247 18.47 5.95 3.39
CA LEU A 247 19.33 6.11 4.57
C LEU A 247 18.56 6.54 5.82
N GLU A 248 17.45 7.27 5.68
CA GLU A 248 16.55 7.63 6.80
C GLU A 248 15.74 6.43 7.29
N PHE A 249 15.23 5.60 6.38
CA PHE A 249 14.19 4.61 6.69
C PHE A 249 14.64 3.15 6.70
N LEU A 250 15.77 2.80 6.09
CA LEU A 250 16.24 1.41 6.01
C LEU A 250 17.44 1.20 6.96
N PRO A 251 17.23 0.56 8.12
CA PRO A 251 18.32 0.26 9.04
C PRO A 251 19.32 -0.70 8.37
N PRO A 252 20.63 -0.41 8.37
CA PRO A 252 21.62 -1.26 7.71
C PRO A 252 21.60 -2.71 8.20
N ASP A 253 21.37 -2.95 9.50
CA ASP A 253 21.31 -4.28 10.10
C ASP A 253 20.08 -5.11 9.68
N LYS A 254 19.09 -4.47 9.02
CA LYS A 254 17.89 -5.14 8.49
C LYS A 254 17.95 -5.38 6.99
N ILE A 255 18.97 -4.87 6.31
CA ILE A 255 19.17 -5.08 4.87
C ILE A 255 19.71 -6.50 4.64
N GLY A 256 18.92 -7.33 3.98
CA GLY A 256 19.28 -8.69 3.59
C GLY A 256 19.72 -8.77 2.13
N ASP A 257 19.07 -9.66 1.38
CA ASP A 257 19.37 -9.90 -0.03
C ASP A 257 19.32 -8.61 -0.85
N CYS A 258 20.23 -8.49 -1.82
CA CYS A 258 20.24 -7.39 -2.77
C CYS A 258 20.43 -7.87 -4.21
N TYR A 259 19.87 -7.11 -5.14
CA TYR A 259 19.89 -7.34 -6.59
C TYR A 259 20.04 -5.98 -7.27
N ARG A 260 20.65 -5.96 -8.45
CA ARG A 260 20.52 -4.83 -9.37
C ARG A 260 19.13 -4.84 -9.98
N ALA A 261 18.62 -3.65 -10.21
CA ALA A 261 17.33 -3.38 -10.80
C ALA A 261 17.39 -2.07 -11.59
N VAL A 262 16.30 -1.76 -12.28
CA VAL A 262 16.06 -0.44 -12.85
C VAL A 262 14.64 0.02 -12.58
N MET A 263 14.47 1.32 -12.40
CA MET A 263 13.17 1.97 -12.54
C MET A 263 13.06 2.53 -13.95
N VAL A 264 11.97 2.22 -14.63
CA VAL A 264 11.70 2.62 -16.01
C VAL A 264 10.44 3.47 -16.00
N ALA A 265 10.58 4.75 -16.29
CA ALA A 265 9.47 5.70 -16.37
C ALA A 265 9.27 6.11 -17.85
N THR A 266 8.09 5.81 -18.41
CA THR A 266 7.75 6.18 -19.78
C THR A 266 6.71 7.30 -19.79
N SER A 267 7.04 8.45 -20.36
CA SER A 267 6.11 9.58 -20.46
C SER A 267 5.54 9.72 -21.87
N ALA A 268 4.23 9.91 -21.98
CA ALA A 268 3.53 10.20 -23.24
C ALA A 268 3.79 11.63 -23.75
N THR A 269 4.10 12.55 -22.83
CA THR A 269 4.26 13.99 -23.06
C THR A 269 5.38 14.47 -22.15
N THR A 270 6.52 14.83 -22.73
CA THR A 270 7.60 15.43 -21.94
C THR A 270 7.29 16.88 -21.64
N GLY A 271 7.76 17.37 -20.48
CA GLY A 271 7.66 18.77 -20.06
C GLY A 271 8.34 19.76 -21.02
N ALA A 272 9.22 20.62 -20.50
CA ALA A 272 9.70 21.80 -21.23
C ALA A 272 10.32 21.55 -22.63
N GLU A 273 10.84 20.36 -22.92
CA GLU A 273 11.47 20.02 -24.20
C GLU A 273 10.50 19.79 -25.37
N ARG A 274 9.19 19.69 -25.13
CA ARG A 274 8.13 19.54 -26.17
C ARG A 274 8.44 18.46 -27.22
N LYS A 275 9.05 17.34 -26.83
CA LYS A 275 9.28 16.21 -27.76
C LYS A 275 7.91 15.65 -28.19
N LYS A 276 7.71 15.47 -29.50
CA LYS A 276 6.44 14.98 -30.08
C LYS A 276 6.21 13.47 -29.92
N TYR A 277 6.94 12.81 -29.03
CA TYR A 277 7.00 11.35 -28.93
C TYR A 277 7.22 10.91 -27.49
N PRO A 278 6.85 9.65 -27.15
CA PRO A 278 7.12 9.12 -25.82
C PRO A 278 8.62 9.06 -25.53
N THR A 279 9.03 9.43 -24.32
CA THR A 279 10.40 9.22 -23.83
C THR A 279 10.43 8.21 -22.71
N ARG A 280 11.58 7.58 -22.52
CA ARG A 280 11.79 6.61 -21.46
C ARG A 280 13.03 6.96 -20.66
N SER A 281 12.82 7.37 -19.44
CA SER A 281 13.88 7.61 -18.46
C SER A 281 14.13 6.32 -17.70
N VAL A 282 15.40 5.92 -17.62
CA VAL A 282 15.85 4.72 -16.92
C VAL A 282 16.78 5.12 -15.79
N TYR A 283 16.42 4.69 -14.58
CA TYR A 283 17.17 4.94 -13.36
C TYR A 283 17.77 3.62 -12.89
N PRO A 284 19.11 3.50 -12.77
CA PRO A 284 19.72 2.38 -12.08
C PRO A 284 19.18 2.31 -10.64
N ALA A 285 18.92 1.10 -10.16
CA ALA A 285 18.43 0.89 -8.81
C ALA A 285 19.10 -0.32 -8.13
N MET A 286 19.29 -0.21 -6.82
CA MET A 286 19.63 -1.34 -5.96
C MET A 286 18.36 -1.83 -5.28
N LEU A 287 17.90 -3.02 -5.64
CA LEU A 287 16.79 -3.68 -4.96
C LEU A 287 17.32 -4.34 -3.69
N VAL A 288 16.78 -3.98 -2.53
CA VAL A 288 17.15 -4.56 -1.24
C VAL A 288 15.94 -5.12 -0.52
N LYS A 289 16.15 -6.20 0.23
CA LYS A 289 15.15 -6.72 1.18
C LYS A 289 15.40 -6.09 2.55
N SER A 290 14.42 -5.38 3.10
CA SER A 290 14.46 -4.87 4.48
C SER A 290 13.15 -5.21 5.19
N SER A 291 13.24 -5.74 6.41
CA SER A 291 12.07 -6.11 7.23
C SER A 291 11.01 -6.94 6.48
N ASN A 292 11.48 -7.88 5.64
CA ASN A 292 10.66 -8.75 4.79
C ASN A 292 9.91 -8.08 3.63
N ARG A 293 10.29 -6.86 3.25
CA ARG A 293 9.77 -6.12 2.10
C ARG A 293 10.90 -5.75 1.13
N TRP A 294 10.58 -5.66 -0.16
CA TRP A 294 11.51 -5.17 -1.18
C TRP A 294 11.38 -3.66 -1.37
N PHE A 295 12.53 -3.00 -1.50
CA PHE A 295 12.66 -1.58 -1.84
C PHE A 295 13.68 -1.41 -2.96
N ALA A 296 13.39 -0.54 -3.92
CA ALA A 296 14.31 -0.11 -4.96
C ALA A 296 14.92 1.23 -4.53
N ILE A 297 16.22 1.23 -4.24
CA ILE A 297 16.96 2.45 -3.91
C ILE A 297 17.57 2.97 -5.21
N LEU A 298 17.30 4.22 -5.57
CA LEU A 298 17.83 4.87 -6.77
C LEU A 298 18.39 6.26 -6.45
N ASP A 299 19.05 6.87 -7.43
CA ASP A 299 19.49 8.26 -7.40
C ASP A 299 18.66 9.04 -8.42
N LEU A 300 17.69 9.83 -7.94
CA LEU A 300 16.71 10.52 -8.80
C LEU A 300 17.35 11.54 -9.76
N ASP A 301 18.54 12.05 -9.42
CA ASP A 301 19.27 13.02 -10.24
C ASP A 301 20.13 12.33 -11.33
N ARG A 302 20.27 11.00 -11.28
CA ARG A 302 21.14 10.23 -12.18
C ARG A 302 20.36 9.19 -12.98
N TRP A 303 19.79 9.65 -14.08
CA TRP A 303 19.07 8.82 -15.04
C TRP A 303 19.66 8.92 -16.44
N ALA A 304 19.31 7.96 -17.29
CA ALA A 304 19.64 7.97 -18.71
C ALA A 304 18.36 7.88 -19.55
N GLU A 305 18.25 8.69 -20.61
CA GLU A 305 17.16 8.56 -21.60
C GLU A 305 17.48 7.38 -22.52
N GLU A 306 16.58 6.40 -22.61
CA GLU A 306 16.74 5.33 -23.59
C GLU A 306 16.69 5.94 -25.02
N PRO A 307 17.71 5.69 -25.85
CA PRO A 307 17.75 6.28 -27.19
C PRO A 307 16.73 5.62 -28.12
N LYS A 308 16.33 6.37 -29.14
CA LYS A 308 15.67 5.82 -30.32
C LYS A 308 16.71 5.22 -31.25
N GLY A 309 16.48 4.01 -31.74
CA GLY A 309 17.39 3.35 -32.67
C GLY A 309 18.46 2.48 -32.02
N SER A 310 19.17 1.72 -32.85
CA SER A 310 20.23 0.80 -32.43
C SER A 310 21.56 1.52 -32.18
N GLU A 311 21.87 2.59 -32.92
CA GLU A 311 23.19 3.22 -33.00
C GLU A 311 23.67 3.93 -31.72
N ARG A 312 22.84 4.00 -30.67
CA ARG A 312 23.17 4.72 -29.42
C ARG A 312 22.97 3.89 -28.15
N ILE A 313 22.59 2.63 -28.30
CA ILE A 313 22.28 1.79 -27.13
C ILE A 313 23.53 1.46 -26.31
N GLU A 314 24.69 1.30 -26.96
CA GLU A 314 25.95 0.96 -26.28
C GLU A 314 26.38 2.11 -25.37
N ASP A 315 26.32 3.36 -25.87
CA ASP A 315 26.59 4.56 -25.09
C ASP A 315 25.60 4.70 -23.92
N PHE A 316 24.32 4.43 -24.17
CA PHE A 316 23.28 4.42 -23.14
C PHE A 316 23.57 3.36 -22.06
N LEU A 317 23.90 2.14 -22.45
CA LEU A 317 24.22 1.05 -21.51
C LEU A 317 25.48 1.38 -20.69
N THR A 318 26.50 1.94 -21.32
CA THR A 318 27.73 2.41 -20.66
C THR A 318 27.41 3.50 -19.64
N THR A 319 26.57 4.48 -20.01
CA THR A 319 26.13 5.55 -19.11
C THR A 319 25.35 5.00 -17.92
N LEU A 320 24.44 4.07 -18.17
CA LEU A 320 23.61 3.44 -17.15
C LEU A 320 24.44 2.57 -16.19
N GLU A 321 25.42 1.83 -16.73
CA GLU A 321 26.36 1.04 -15.94
C GLU A 321 27.23 1.93 -15.04
N GLN A 322 27.74 3.04 -15.57
CA GLN A 322 28.51 4.00 -14.77
C GLN A 322 27.65 4.58 -13.63
N ALA A 323 26.43 5.02 -13.95
CA ALA A 323 25.50 5.57 -12.96
C ALA A 323 25.12 4.51 -11.88
N GLY A 324 24.87 3.27 -12.29
CA GLY A 324 24.58 2.17 -11.38
C GLY A 324 25.77 1.80 -10.47
N ASN A 325 26.97 1.72 -11.03
CA ASN A 325 28.19 1.44 -10.27
C ASN A 325 28.49 2.55 -9.25
N ASP A 326 28.24 3.82 -9.61
CA ASP A 326 28.35 4.96 -8.69
C ASP A 326 27.32 4.88 -7.56
N LEU A 327 26.06 4.53 -7.85
CA LEU A 327 25.01 4.30 -6.86
C LEU A 327 25.40 3.16 -5.90
N GLU A 328 25.80 2.01 -6.42
CA GLU A 328 26.24 0.84 -5.65
C GLU A 328 27.41 1.22 -4.70
N LYS A 329 28.40 1.95 -5.21
CA LYS A 329 29.54 2.46 -4.42
C LYS A 329 29.09 3.44 -3.34
N ARG A 330 28.20 4.38 -3.67
CA ARG A 330 27.65 5.36 -2.72
C ARG A 330 26.90 4.67 -1.58
N LEU A 331 26.05 3.69 -1.90
CA LEU A 331 25.28 2.93 -0.91
C LEU A 331 26.17 2.07 -0.03
N ARG A 332 27.16 1.36 -0.59
CA ARG A 332 28.16 0.61 0.20
C ARG A 332 28.86 1.51 1.22
N ALA A 333 29.32 2.69 0.78
CA ALA A 333 30.02 3.63 1.64
C ALA A 333 29.14 4.20 2.75
N ARG A 334 27.85 4.47 2.47
CA ARG A 334 26.92 5.10 3.43
C ARG A 334 26.25 4.11 4.38
N LEU A 335 25.89 2.92 3.90
CA LEU A 335 25.26 1.88 4.71
C LEU A 335 26.29 1.02 5.46
N GLY A 336 27.56 1.04 5.06
CA GLY A 336 28.60 0.22 5.67
C GLY A 336 28.44 -1.28 5.39
N LEU A 337 27.79 -1.64 4.29
CA LEU A 337 27.49 -3.03 3.90
C LEU A 337 28.14 -3.37 2.55
N PRO A 338 28.56 -4.63 2.34
CA PRO A 338 29.20 -5.03 1.08
C PRO A 338 28.23 -5.09 -0.11
N LEU A 339 26.90 -5.00 0.08
CA LEU A 339 25.83 -5.02 -0.95
C LEU A 339 26.24 -5.80 -2.21
N ILE A 340 26.24 -7.13 -2.14
CA ILE A 340 26.67 -8.00 -3.23
C ILE A 340 25.42 -8.46 -4.01
N PRO A 341 25.20 -7.97 -5.25
CA PRO A 341 24.03 -8.34 -6.03
C PRO A 341 24.01 -9.85 -6.32
N ARG A 342 22.84 -10.46 -6.15
CA ARG A 342 22.60 -11.86 -6.46
C ARG A 342 22.12 -12.07 -7.89
N SER A 343 22.29 -13.30 -8.38
CA SER A 343 21.83 -13.68 -9.70
C SER A 343 20.30 -13.67 -9.78
N LEU A 344 19.76 -13.38 -10.95
CA LEU A 344 18.32 -13.20 -11.17
C LEU A 344 17.52 -14.50 -10.86
N ASP A 345 18.10 -15.68 -11.07
CA ASP A 345 17.50 -16.97 -10.73
C ASP A 345 17.32 -17.17 -9.22
N GLN A 346 18.07 -16.45 -8.38
CA GLN A 346 17.94 -16.49 -6.93
C GLN A 346 16.85 -15.56 -6.40
N PHE A 347 16.33 -14.65 -7.23
CA PHE A 347 15.26 -13.76 -6.81
C PHE A 347 13.96 -14.57 -6.62
N PRO A 348 13.31 -14.51 -5.43
CA PRO A 348 12.09 -15.26 -5.16
C PRO A 348 10.86 -14.68 -5.87
N GLY A 349 10.99 -13.51 -6.51
CA GLY A 349 9.87 -12.75 -7.05
C GLY A 349 9.32 -11.74 -6.03
N PHE A 350 8.65 -10.71 -6.55
CA PHE A 350 7.88 -9.80 -5.71
C PHE A 350 6.68 -10.54 -5.07
N PRO A 351 6.44 -10.36 -3.76
CA PRO A 351 5.27 -10.89 -3.06
C PRO A 351 3.95 -10.47 -3.73
N GLN A 352 2.96 -11.37 -3.77
CA GLN A 352 1.64 -11.07 -4.35
C GLN A 352 0.98 -9.81 -3.75
N ALA A 353 1.22 -9.52 -2.47
CA ALA A 353 0.73 -8.31 -1.82
C ALA A 353 1.26 -7.02 -2.50
N GLN A 354 2.55 -6.98 -2.86
CA GLN A 354 3.15 -5.85 -3.59
C GLN A 354 2.72 -5.81 -5.07
N VAL A 355 2.36 -6.96 -5.65
CA VAL A 355 1.84 -7.01 -7.03
C VAL A 355 0.39 -6.48 -7.08
N ARG A 356 -0.45 -6.85 -6.11
CA ARG A 356 -1.87 -6.47 -6.03
C ARG A 356 -2.06 -4.98 -5.73
N GLN A 357 -1.11 -4.33 -5.05
CA GLN A 357 -1.07 -2.87 -4.88
C GLN A 357 -1.33 -2.08 -6.16
N HIS A 358 -0.92 -2.64 -7.30
CA HIS A 358 -0.84 -1.90 -8.56
C HIS A 358 -1.57 -2.58 -9.71
N SER A 359 -2.33 -3.65 -9.44
CA SER A 359 -3.23 -4.28 -10.40
C SER A 359 -4.67 -4.06 -9.99
N SER A 360 -5.47 -3.41 -10.83
CA SER A 360 -6.90 -3.12 -10.60
C SER A 360 -7.83 -4.34 -10.62
N ALA A 361 -7.31 -5.56 -10.80
CA ALA A 361 -8.11 -6.77 -10.85
C ALA A 361 -8.25 -7.43 -9.47
N GLU A 362 -9.32 -7.06 -8.76
CA GLU A 362 -9.64 -7.54 -7.40
C GLU A 362 -10.35 -8.92 -7.33
N ILE A 363 -10.64 -9.57 -8.47
CA ILE A 363 -11.43 -10.80 -8.47
C ILE A 363 -10.52 -12.03 -8.53
N PRO A 364 -10.40 -12.82 -7.44
CA PRO A 364 -9.67 -14.08 -7.49
C PRO A 364 -10.34 -15.04 -8.49
N PRO A 365 -9.58 -15.76 -9.31
CA PRO A 365 -10.16 -16.66 -10.31
C PRO A 365 -10.87 -17.82 -9.63
N LEU A 366 -12.07 -18.18 -10.13
CA LEU A 366 -12.84 -19.31 -9.62
C LEU A 366 -12.07 -20.62 -9.80
N PRO A 367 -12.05 -21.53 -8.81
CA PRO A 367 -11.45 -22.86 -8.95
C PRO A 367 -11.94 -23.57 -10.22
N GLY A 368 -11.00 -24.10 -11.00
CA GLY A 368 -11.30 -24.76 -12.28
C GLY A 368 -11.41 -23.85 -13.50
N SER A 369 -11.48 -22.53 -13.33
CA SER A 369 -11.41 -21.56 -14.44
C SER A 369 -10.04 -21.58 -15.14
N THR A 370 -9.98 -21.12 -16.39
CA THR A 370 -8.72 -20.94 -17.12
C THR A 370 -7.73 -20.07 -16.35
N ALA A 371 -8.22 -19.00 -15.71
CA ALA A 371 -7.40 -18.13 -14.88
C ALA A 371 -6.88 -18.85 -13.61
N ALA A 372 -7.67 -19.73 -12.99
CA ALA A 372 -7.21 -20.53 -11.86
C ALA A 372 -6.18 -21.59 -12.28
N ARG A 373 -6.33 -22.19 -13.48
CA ARG A 373 -5.37 -23.15 -14.04
C ARG A 373 -4.02 -22.53 -14.38
N ILE A 374 -3.99 -21.25 -14.78
CA ILE A 374 -2.77 -20.51 -15.09
C ILE A 374 -1.95 -20.19 -13.82
N VAL A 375 -2.57 -20.12 -12.63
CA VAL A 375 -1.92 -19.73 -11.37
C VAL A 375 -1.21 -20.90 -10.64
N ILE A 376 -1.40 -22.15 -11.08
CA ILE A 376 -1.00 -23.37 -10.33
C ILE A 376 0.53 -23.59 -10.20
N GLY A 377 1.38 -22.81 -10.88
CA GLY A 377 2.80 -22.72 -10.57
C GLY A 377 3.10 -21.33 -10.02
N GLY A 378 3.60 -21.21 -8.78
CA GLY A 378 3.95 -19.93 -8.16
C GLY A 378 4.87 -19.10 -9.07
N ARG A 379 4.27 -18.24 -9.90
CA ARG A 379 5.00 -17.50 -10.92
C ARG A 379 5.69 -16.34 -10.25
N ARG A 380 7.02 -16.39 -10.22
CA ARG A 380 7.86 -15.31 -9.70
C ARG A 380 7.61 -14.06 -10.54
N THR A 381 7.30 -12.94 -9.88
CA THR A 381 7.13 -11.65 -10.56
C THR A 381 8.44 -10.86 -10.47
N PHE A 382 8.96 -10.41 -11.60
CA PHE A 382 10.22 -9.66 -11.67
C PHE A 382 10.05 -8.20 -12.09
N VAL A 383 8.85 -7.82 -12.52
CA VAL A 383 8.47 -6.48 -12.94
C VAL A 383 7.20 -6.09 -12.19
N ILE A 384 7.24 -4.99 -11.46
CA ILE A 384 6.07 -4.41 -10.79
C ILE A 384 6.00 -2.92 -11.05
N HIS A 385 4.80 -2.37 -11.04
CA HIS A 385 4.60 -0.93 -11.08
C HIS A 385 5.20 -0.28 -9.83
N SER A 386 5.73 0.94 -9.91
CA SER A 386 6.31 1.65 -8.75
C SER A 386 5.26 2.02 -7.71
N GLY A 387 4.07 2.37 -8.19
CA GLY A 387 2.96 2.83 -7.37
C GLY A 387 2.89 4.34 -7.18
N GLU A 388 3.80 5.08 -7.81
CA GLU A 388 3.88 6.52 -7.63
C GLU A 388 2.63 7.22 -8.21
N PRO A 389 1.93 8.06 -7.41
CA PRO A 389 0.74 8.77 -7.88
C PRO A 389 1.03 9.61 -9.12
N GLY A 390 0.26 9.41 -10.18
CA GLY A 390 0.42 10.15 -11.45
C GLY A 390 1.50 9.61 -12.39
N ALA A 391 2.16 8.49 -12.05
CA ALA A 391 3.14 7.81 -12.91
C ALA A 391 2.63 6.42 -13.39
N PRO A 392 1.58 6.35 -14.24
CA PRO A 392 0.93 5.09 -14.63
C PRO A 392 1.77 4.18 -15.54
N SER A 393 2.98 4.62 -15.91
CA SER A 393 3.89 3.91 -16.81
C SER A 393 5.30 3.88 -16.21
N GLU A 394 5.36 3.70 -14.90
CA GLU A 394 6.58 3.57 -14.12
C GLU A 394 6.67 2.19 -13.47
N TYR A 395 7.78 1.49 -13.72
CA TYR A 395 7.96 0.12 -13.26
C TYR A 395 9.36 -0.11 -12.70
N VAL A 396 9.45 -0.94 -11.67
CA VAL A 396 10.70 -1.51 -11.17
C VAL A 396 10.91 -2.88 -11.81
N VAL A 397 12.08 -3.07 -12.42
CA VAL A 397 12.50 -4.31 -13.10
C VAL A 397 13.72 -4.86 -12.39
N VAL A 398 13.63 -6.08 -11.86
CA VAL A 398 14.77 -6.76 -11.22
C VAL A 398 15.62 -7.44 -12.29
N THR A 399 16.91 -7.12 -12.34
CA THR A 399 17.83 -7.58 -13.39
C THR A 399 18.95 -8.48 -12.84
N GLY A 400 19.00 -8.67 -11.53
CA GLY A 400 19.93 -9.59 -10.87
C GLY A 400 21.31 -8.95 -10.74
N THR A 401 22.21 -9.26 -11.67
CA THR A 401 23.58 -8.71 -11.70
C THR A 401 23.82 -7.73 -12.84
N SER A 402 22.86 -7.55 -13.75
CA SER A 402 22.95 -6.58 -14.85
C SER A 402 22.31 -5.24 -14.45
N TRP A 403 22.75 -4.12 -15.03
CA TRP A 403 22.13 -2.81 -14.82
C TRP A 403 20.96 -2.49 -15.76
N PHE A 404 20.66 -3.35 -16.73
CA PHE A 404 19.48 -3.18 -17.60
C PHE A 404 18.92 -4.52 -18.04
N TYR A 405 17.64 -4.53 -18.44
CA TYR A 405 16.95 -5.73 -18.91
C TYR A 405 17.12 -5.97 -20.42
N LYS A 406 17.51 -4.94 -21.19
CA LYS A 406 17.91 -5.07 -22.59
C LYS A 406 19.42 -5.29 -22.66
N SER A 407 19.85 -6.29 -23.42
CA SER A 407 21.27 -6.51 -23.67
C SER A 407 21.79 -5.60 -24.80
N ASP A 408 23.09 -5.30 -24.72
CA ASP A 408 23.90 -4.74 -25.81
C ASP A 408 23.95 -5.69 -27.02
N ARG A 409 23.84 -6.99 -26.76
CA ARG A 409 23.97 -8.10 -27.71
C ARG A 409 23.09 -7.93 -28.94
N ALA A 410 23.67 -7.26 -29.92
CA ALA A 410 23.61 -7.57 -31.34
C ALA A 410 24.37 -8.89 -31.67
N THR A 411 24.59 -9.81 -30.71
CA THR A 411 25.30 -11.09 -30.98
C THR A 411 24.51 -12.06 -31.85
N THR A 412 23.31 -11.70 -32.30
CA THR A 412 22.79 -12.24 -33.56
C THR A 412 22.81 -11.14 -34.60
N PRO A 413 23.75 -11.18 -35.56
CA PRO A 413 23.61 -10.42 -36.79
C PRO A 413 22.28 -10.80 -37.45
N SER A 414 21.42 -9.82 -37.72
CA SER A 414 20.57 -9.66 -38.91
C SER A 414 19.81 -10.87 -39.53
N MET A 415 19.72 -12.03 -38.89
CA MET A 415 19.25 -13.28 -39.51
C MET A 415 17.79 -13.59 -39.18
N CYS A 416 17.25 -12.99 -38.11
CA CYS A 416 15.82 -13.11 -37.86
C CYS A 416 15.06 -12.10 -38.72
N ASN A 417 14.47 -12.60 -39.80
CA ASN A 417 13.61 -11.80 -40.68
C ASN A 417 12.44 -11.13 -39.94
N PHE A 418 12.06 -11.63 -38.76
CA PHE A 418 10.93 -11.09 -38.00
C PHE A 418 11.26 -9.88 -37.13
N HIS A 419 12.49 -9.35 -37.18
CA HIS A 419 12.76 -7.99 -36.73
C HIS A 419 12.16 -6.94 -37.69
N TYR A 420 11.76 -7.36 -38.89
CA TYR A 420 11.11 -6.53 -39.90
C TYR A 420 9.67 -6.98 -40.13
N TRP A 421 8.72 -6.06 -39.99
CA TRP A 421 7.30 -6.33 -40.07
C TRP A 421 6.90 -6.80 -41.46
N LYS A 422 7.51 -6.25 -42.52
CA LYS A 422 7.26 -6.67 -43.89
C LYS A 422 7.58 -8.16 -44.10
N ALA A 423 8.69 -8.63 -43.53
CA ALA A 423 9.05 -10.04 -43.60
C ALA A 423 8.11 -10.92 -42.75
N ALA A 424 7.76 -10.50 -41.54
CA ALA A 424 6.77 -11.20 -40.71
C ALA A 424 5.39 -11.28 -41.38
N ARG A 425 4.97 -10.23 -42.09
CA ARG A 425 3.72 -10.19 -42.85
C ARG A 425 3.76 -11.13 -44.05
N ASN A 426 4.86 -11.14 -44.79
CA ASN A 426 5.05 -12.07 -45.92
C ASN A 426 5.01 -13.53 -45.48
N ALA A 427 5.51 -13.83 -44.27
CA ALA A 427 5.44 -15.16 -43.68
C ALA A 427 4.08 -15.49 -43.02
N GLY A 428 3.11 -14.57 -43.04
CA GLY A 428 1.77 -14.79 -42.46
C GLY A 428 1.71 -14.77 -40.93
N VAL A 429 2.77 -14.33 -40.25
CA VAL A 429 2.88 -14.37 -38.78
C VAL A 429 2.83 -12.99 -38.11
N ALA A 430 2.81 -11.90 -38.87
CA ALA A 430 2.63 -10.56 -38.30
C ALA A 430 1.20 -10.37 -37.77
N LYS A 431 1.05 -9.64 -36.65
CA LYS A 431 -0.24 -9.18 -36.12
C LYS A 431 -0.19 -7.68 -35.85
N GLY A 432 -1.21 -6.96 -36.33
CA GLY A 432 -1.31 -5.50 -36.18
C GLY A 432 -0.51 -4.72 -37.23
N ASP A 433 -0.51 -3.39 -37.07
CA ASP A 433 0.14 -2.46 -37.98
C ASP A 433 1.67 -2.38 -37.79
N LEU A 434 2.34 -1.79 -38.77
CA LEU A 434 3.77 -1.51 -38.72
C LEU A 434 4.11 -0.61 -37.54
N GLN A 435 5.04 -1.06 -36.68
CA GLN A 435 5.52 -0.31 -35.53
C GLN A 435 6.67 0.63 -35.94
N SER A 436 6.35 1.73 -36.62
CA SER A 436 7.35 2.69 -37.15
C SER A 436 7.82 3.75 -36.15
N THR A 437 7.25 3.79 -34.93
CA THR A 437 7.57 4.79 -33.90
C THR A 437 7.56 4.18 -32.50
N CYS A 438 8.25 4.78 -31.53
CA CYS A 438 8.12 4.39 -30.12
C CYS A 438 6.71 4.68 -29.57
N LEU A 439 6.19 3.73 -28.80
CA LEU A 439 4.94 3.84 -28.02
C LEU A 439 5.24 3.67 -26.53
N ILE A 440 4.29 4.06 -25.68
CA ILE A 440 4.41 3.88 -24.23
C ILE A 440 4.67 2.40 -23.88
N ALA A 441 3.94 1.50 -24.54
CA ALA A 441 4.03 0.06 -24.34
C ALA A 441 5.11 -0.63 -25.22
N SER A 442 5.90 0.10 -26.00
CA SER A 442 6.96 -0.49 -26.84
C SER A 442 8.00 0.56 -27.22
N PHE A 443 9.23 0.39 -26.75
CA PHE A 443 10.34 1.31 -27.04
C PHE A 443 11.37 0.62 -27.94
N THR A 444 10.86 -0.06 -28.96
CA THR A 444 11.59 -0.65 -30.07
C THR A 444 10.80 -0.36 -31.34
N GLU A 445 11.49 -0.08 -32.43
CA GLU A 445 10.88 0.22 -33.73
C GLU A 445 11.22 -0.89 -34.72
N ASP A 446 10.38 -1.04 -35.75
CA ASP A 446 10.60 -2.03 -36.80
C ASP A 446 11.98 -1.90 -37.45
N GLY A 447 12.64 -3.02 -37.66
CA GLY A 447 14.00 -3.10 -38.21
C GLY A 447 15.13 -2.97 -37.18
N GLN A 448 14.85 -2.64 -35.92
CA GLN A 448 15.86 -2.67 -34.86
C GLN A 448 16.14 -4.11 -34.39
N ASP A 449 17.39 -4.40 -34.00
CA ASP A 449 17.81 -5.74 -33.54
C ASP A 449 17.08 -6.25 -32.28
N ARG A 450 16.47 -5.33 -31.53
CA ARG A 450 15.70 -5.63 -30.32
C ARG A 450 14.20 -5.71 -30.58
N HIS A 451 13.76 -5.53 -31.81
CA HIS A 451 12.35 -5.54 -32.19
C HIS A 451 11.92 -6.92 -32.67
N CYS A 452 10.66 -7.30 -32.41
CA CYS A 452 10.07 -8.55 -32.88
C CYS A 452 8.63 -8.31 -33.35
N SER A 453 8.44 -8.44 -34.66
CA SER A 453 7.15 -8.34 -35.35
C SER A 453 6.39 -9.68 -35.45
N HIS A 454 6.87 -10.75 -34.78
CA HIS A 454 6.22 -12.06 -34.79
C HIS A 454 4.97 -12.09 -33.90
N GLY A 455 3.79 -11.96 -34.52
CA GLY A 455 2.50 -11.82 -33.86
C GLY A 455 2.05 -13.03 -33.04
N ASP A 456 2.33 -14.26 -33.49
CA ASP A 456 2.00 -15.46 -32.69
C ASP A 456 2.85 -15.56 -31.42
N LEU A 457 4.14 -15.19 -31.52
CA LEU A 457 5.01 -15.10 -30.36
C LEU A 457 4.49 -14.07 -29.35
N ARG A 458 3.92 -12.95 -29.81
CA ARG A 458 3.29 -11.95 -28.93
C ARG A 458 2.13 -12.56 -28.12
N SER A 459 1.31 -13.42 -28.73
CA SER A 459 0.23 -14.12 -28.02
C SER A 459 0.79 -15.09 -26.96
N ILE A 460 1.87 -15.81 -27.27
CA ILE A 460 2.54 -16.71 -26.31
C ILE A 460 3.18 -15.91 -25.16
N ARG A 461 3.81 -14.77 -25.47
CA ARG A 461 4.43 -13.86 -24.50
C ARG A 461 3.44 -13.37 -23.45
N ALA A 462 2.16 -13.18 -23.79
CA ALA A 462 1.10 -12.79 -22.84
C ALA A 462 1.06 -13.68 -21.59
N GLN A 463 1.42 -14.96 -21.71
CA GLN A 463 1.35 -15.92 -20.61
C GLN A 463 2.68 -16.15 -19.89
N ARG A 464 3.82 -15.65 -20.41
CA ARG A 464 5.16 -15.99 -19.87
C ARG A 464 6.14 -14.82 -19.75
N CYS A 465 6.00 -13.78 -20.57
CA CYS A 465 6.95 -12.66 -20.63
C CYS A 465 6.79 -11.70 -19.45
N HIS A 466 7.85 -11.53 -18.65
CA HIS A 466 7.84 -10.62 -17.50
C HIS A 466 7.91 -9.14 -17.89
N VAL A 467 8.60 -8.82 -18.99
CA VAL A 467 8.76 -7.43 -19.48
C VAL A 467 7.63 -6.97 -20.39
N LEU A 468 6.60 -7.81 -20.63
CA LEU A 468 5.50 -7.45 -21.53
C LEU A 468 4.76 -6.15 -21.15
N PRO A 469 4.56 -5.82 -19.85
CA PRO A 469 3.95 -4.54 -19.46
C PRO A 469 4.73 -3.31 -19.93
N LEU A 470 6.06 -3.46 -20.13
CA LEU A 470 6.97 -2.40 -20.57
C LEU A 470 7.24 -2.43 -22.07
N GLU A 471 7.24 -3.64 -22.65
CA GLU A 471 7.76 -3.89 -23.99
C GLU A 471 6.96 -4.95 -24.74
N THR A 472 6.01 -4.49 -25.54
CA THR A 472 5.13 -5.35 -26.34
C THR A 472 5.83 -5.97 -27.55
N HIS A 473 6.84 -5.31 -28.13
CA HIS A 473 7.56 -5.81 -29.32
C HIS A 473 9.05 -6.08 -29.09
N MET A 474 9.52 -6.23 -27.85
CA MET A 474 10.89 -6.61 -27.59
C MET A 474 11.20 -8.06 -28.00
N CYS A 475 12.33 -8.26 -28.68
CA CYS A 475 12.90 -9.57 -28.98
C CYS A 475 13.32 -10.28 -27.70
N CYS A 476 12.88 -11.54 -27.54
CA CYS A 476 13.19 -12.35 -26.37
C CYS A 476 14.69 -12.65 -26.22
N HIS A 477 15.45 -12.74 -27.33
CA HIS A 477 16.89 -12.98 -27.30
C HIS A 477 17.71 -11.79 -26.81
N SER A 478 17.16 -10.58 -26.92
CA SER A 478 17.80 -9.36 -26.42
C SER A 478 17.41 -9.04 -24.97
N CYS A 479 16.75 -9.97 -24.27
CA CYS A 479 16.17 -9.77 -22.95
C CYS A 479 16.91 -10.60 -21.89
N SER A 480 17.27 -9.98 -20.77
CA SER A 480 17.90 -10.68 -19.63
C SER A 480 17.02 -11.81 -19.05
N PHE A 481 15.70 -11.75 -19.29
CA PHE A 481 14.74 -12.76 -18.84
C PHE A 481 14.61 -13.97 -19.76
N ILE A 482 15.38 -14.10 -20.85
CA ILE A 482 15.23 -15.22 -21.79
C ILE A 482 15.25 -16.59 -21.10
N ARG A 483 16.19 -16.79 -20.17
CA ARG A 483 16.32 -18.06 -19.44
C ARG A 483 15.16 -18.31 -18.48
N ILE A 484 14.45 -17.28 -18.05
CA ILE A 484 13.32 -17.39 -17.13
C ILE A 484 12.02 -17.62 -17.91
N CYS A 485 11.83 -16.91 -19.02
CA CYS A 485 10.61 -16.98 -19.82
C CYS A 485 10.59 -18.16 -20.80
N TRP A 486 11.74 -18.70 -21.20
CA TRP A 486 11.87 -19.64 -22.31
C TRP A 486 12.77 -20.83 -22.02
N ASP A 487 13.04 -21.18 -20.76
CA ASP A 487 14.12 -22.12 -20.43
C ASP A 487 14.06 -23.45 -21.21
N SER A 488 12.91 -24.10 -21.22
CA SER A 488 12.65 -25.36 -21.94
C SER A 488 12.27 -25.19 -23.40
N ASP A 489 11.95 -23.96 -23.82
CA ASP A 489 11.22 -23.67 -25.06
C ASP A 489 12.00 -22.72 -25.98
N ARG A 490 13.33 -22.62 -25.82
CA ARG A 490 14.13 -21.67 -26.60
C ARG A 490 14.06 -21.92 -28.10
N ASP A 491 13.90 -23.18 -28.50
CA ASP A 491 13.78 -23.58 -29.91
C ASP A 491 12.46 -23.10 -30.56
N LEU A 492 11.48 -22.68 -29.75
CA LEU A 492 10.27 -22.03 -30.26
C LEU A 492 10.48 -20.55 -30.61
N LEU A 493 11.62 -19.96 -30.21
CA LEU A 493 11.95 -18.59 -30.56
C LEU A 493 12.44 -18.54 -32.00
N PRO A 494 11.97 -17.57 -32.80
CA PRO A 494 12.31 -17.54 -34.22
C PRO A 494 13.67 -16.87 -34.50
N CYS A 495 14.29 -16.28 -33.48
CA CYS A 495 15.67 -15.81 -33.57
C CYS A 495 16.59 -16.99 -33.31
N PRO A 496 17.62 -17.21 -34.14
CA PRO A 496 18.55 -18.30 -33.92
C PRO A 496 19.29 -18.13 -32.59
N ILE A 497 19.56 -19.25 -31.91
CA ILE A 497 20.44 -19.28 -30.74
C ILE A 497 21.87 -19.05 -31.25
N ALA A 498 22.55 -18.03 -30.72
CA ALA A 498 23.95 -17.75 -31.01
C ALA A 498 24.89 -18.80 -30.38
#